data_AF-A0A2V8HIG4-F1
#
_entry.id   AF-A0A2V8HIG4-F1
#
_cell.length_a   1.000
_cell.length_b   1.000
_cell.length_c   1.000
_cell.angle_alpha   90.00
_cell.angle_beta   90.00
_cell.angle_gamma   90.00
#
_symmetry.space_group_name_H-M   'P 1'
#
loop_
_entity.id
_entity.type
_entity.pdbx_description
1 polymer ?
#
loop_
_entity_poly.entity_id
_entity_poly.type
_entity_poly.pdbx_seq_one_letter_code
_entity_poly.pdbx_strand_id
1 'polypeptide(L)'
;MFYEGHKGGPDFVEAPLTPYFLAYDSATRPGSSNVLEIPVSAALNRRLPRRVRYAYARAPRPYTTKRVLRKLGLARVRWLRPSYSSLDDMTELARQLASAGEPALNLLFHSSEAIVGGSPYNRTEAELAAFVERLERFFQFAIGELGATPVTFMEFRRRFVTGKRDEG
;
A
#
# COMPACT_ATOMS: atom_id res chain seq x y z
N MET A 1 -0.79 -7.62 -0.98
CA MET A 1 -0.24 -8.97 -0.75
C MET A 1 0.46 -9.00 0.60
N PHE A 2 -0.33 -8.86 1.66
CA PHE A 2 0.07 -9.23 3.01
C PHE A 2 -0.03 -10.74 3.11
N TYR A 3 1.03 -11.38 3.58
CA TYR A 3 1.06 -12.83 3.81
C TYR A 3 1.37 -13.04 5.29
N GLU A 4 0.33 -13.06 6.12
CA GLU A 4 0.42 -13.32 7.56
C GLU A 4 -0.08 -14.73 7.94
N GLY A 5 -0.13 -15.66 6.98
CA GLY A 5 -0.55 -17.04 7.23
C GLY A 5 0.25 -17.75 8.33
N HIS A 6 1.49 -17.34 8.57
CA HIS A 6 2.33 -17.88 9.65
C HIS A 6 1.88 -17.48 11.07
N LYS A 7 0.95 -16.52 11.22
CA LYS A 7 0.44 -16.05 12.52
C LYS A 7 -1.08 -16.27 12.69
N GLY A 8 -1.71 -17.04 11.79
CA GLY A 8 -3.17 -17.22 11.79
C GLY A 8 -3.96 -15.98 11.34
N GLY A 9 -3.29 -15.00 10.74
CA GLY A 9 -3.93 -13.81 10.19
C GLY A 9 -4.51 -14.03 8.78
N PRO A 10 -5.46 -13.17 8.34
CA PRO A 10 -6.08 -13.29 7.03
C PRO A 10 -5.07 -13.15 5.87
N ASP A 11 -5.27 -13.96 4.84
CA ASP A 11 -4.43 -13.98 3.63
C ASP A 11 -4.98 -13.01 2.56
N PHE A 12 -4.31 -11.87 2.38
CA PHE A 12 -4.68 -10.84 1.39
C PHE A 12 -3.99 -11.04 0.03
N VAL A 13 -3.54 -12.25 -0.30
CA VAL A 13 -3.00 -12.57 -1.63
C VAL A 13 -4.08 -12.40 -2.71
N GLU A 14 -5.32 -12.80 -2.41
CA GLU A 14 -6.44 -12.79 -3.36
C GLU A 14 -7.38 -11.59 -3.19
N ALA A 15 -7.14 -10.76 -2.18
CA ALA A 15 -7.91 -9.55 -1.95
C ALA A 15 -7.80 -8.57 -3.14
N PRO A 16 -8.87 -7.86 -3.49
CA PRO A 16 -8.83 -6.77 -4.47
C PRO A 16 -7.77 -5.73 -4.11
N LEU A 17 -7.13 -5.17 -5.14
CA LEU A 17 -6.18 -4.06 -4.96
C LEU A 17 -6.86 -2.69 -4.94
N THR A 18 -8.03 -2.61 -5.57
CA THR A 18 -8.89 -1.43 -5.59
C THR A 18 -9.84 -1.45 -4.40
N PRO A 19 -10.31 -0.30 -3.89
CA PRO A 19 -11.29 -0.26 -2.79
C PRO A 19 -12.56 -1.06 -3.08
N TYR A 20 -13.07 -1.77 -2.07
CA TYR A 20 -14.25 -2.65 -2.18
C TYR A 20 -15.04 -2.71 -0.88
N PHE A 21 -16.35 -2.93 -0.98
CA PHE A 21 -17.18 -3.22 0.18
C PHE A 21 -16.93 -4.65 0.64
N LEU A 22 -16.76 -4.84 1.94
CA LEU A 22 -16.46 -6.17 2.49
C LEU A 22 -17.67 -7.12 2.38
N ALA A 23 -17.38 -8.41 2.25
CA ALA A 23 -18.34 -9.45 2.59
C ALA A 23 -18.42 -9.62 4.11
N TYR A 24 -19.61 -9.99 4.63
CA TYR A 24 -19.82 -10.15 6.08
C TYR A 24 -18.98 -11.29 6.69
N ASP A 25 -18.63 -12.27 5.88
CA ASP A 25 -17.89 -13.47 6.25
C ASP A 25 -16.41 -13.43 5.84
N SER A 26 -15.97 -12.38 5.12
CA SER A 26 -14.62 -12.34 4.56
C SER A 26 -14.11 -10.92 4.33
N ALA A 27 -12.99 -10.59 4.99
CA ALA A 27 -12.26 -9.34 4.78
C ALA A 27 -11.54 -9.28 3.42
N THR A 28 -11.43 -10.39 2.69
CA THR A 28 -10.65 -10.47 1.44
C THR A 28 -11.53 -10.56 0.20
N ARG A 29 -12.86 -10.57 0.36
CA ARG A 29 -13.81 -10.68 -0.74
C ARG A 29 -14.72 -9.45 -0.81
N PRO A 30 -15.01 -8.97 -2.04
CA PRO A 30 -16.11 -8.04 -2.26
C PRO A 30 -17.45 -8.61 -1.77
N GLY A 31 -18.26 -7.76 -1.18
CA GLY A 31 -19.61 -8.07 -0.73
C GLY A 31 -20.48 -6.82 -0.59
N SER A 32 -21.55 -6.93 0.19
CA SER A 32 -22.60 -5.92 0.32
C SER A 32 -22.61 -5.21 1.68
N SER A 33 -21.59 -5.39 2.52
CA SER A 33 -21.54 -4.68 3.80
C SER A 33 -21.37 -3.17 3.62
N ASN A 34 -21.66 -2.41 4.67
CA ASN A 34 -21.46 -0.96 4.67
C ASN A 34 -20.01 -0.53 4.96
N VAL A 35 -19.11 -1.50 5.16
CA VAL A 35 -17.69 -1.28 5.47
C VAL A 35 -16.89 -1.29 4.17
N LEU A 36 -16.23 -0.17 3.87
CA LEU A 36 -15.35 -0.02 2.71
C LEU A 36 -13.92 -0.33 3.13
N GLU A 37 -13.32 -1.33 2.50
CA GLU A 37 -11.90 -1.62 2.62
C GLU A 37 -11.11 -0.76 1.64
N ILE A 38 -10.04 -0.14 2.14
CA ILE A 38 -9.11 0.67 1.35
C ILE A 38 -7.73 0.01 1.48
N PRO A 39 -7.35 -0.82 0.49
CA PRO A 39 -6.08 -1.55 0.56
C PRO A 39 -4.90 -0.60 0.74
N VAL A 40 -3.89 -1.03 1.51
CA VAL A 40 -2.65 -0.26 1.59
C VAL A 40 -1.99 -0.19 0.22
N SER A 41 -1.33 0.92 -0.07
CA SER A 41 -0.61 1.07 -1.32
C SER A 41 0.68 0.25 -1.30
N ALA A 42 0.61 -0.94 -1.89
CA ALA A 42 1.75 -1.82 -2.11
C ALA A 42 1.64 -2.56 -3.44
N ALA A 43 2.66 -2.43 -4.28
CA ALA A 43 2.71 -3.09 -5.59
C ALA A 43 4.11 -3.58 -5.92
N LEU A 44 4.20 -4.51 -6.88
CA LEU A 44 5.49 -4.87 -7.45
C LEU A 44 6.01 -3.72 -8.31
N ASN A 45 7.31 -3.50 -8.30
CA ASN A 45 8.02 -2.49 -9.10
C ASN A 45 7.79 -2.61 -10.61
N ARG A 46 7.24 -3.74 -11.07
CA ARG A 46 6.86 -3.98 -12.46
C ARG A 46 5.39 -4.36 -12.54
N ARG A 47 4.72 -3.88 -13.58
CA ARG A 47 3.39 -4.34 -13.97
C ARG A 47 3.50 -5.78 -14.47
N LEU A 48 3.19 -6.73 -13.60
CA LEU A 48 3.20 -8.15 -13.94
C LEU A 48 1.77 -8.67 -14.14
N PRO A 49 1.54 -9.56 -15.11
CA PRO A 49 0.24 -10.22 -15.28
C PRO A 49 -0.23 -10.89 -14.00
N ARG A 50 -1.55 -10.94 -13.79
CA ARG A 50 -2.18 -11.49 -12.57
C ARG A 50 -1.67 -12.90 -12.22
N ARG A 51 -1.45 -13.76 -13.23
CA ARG A 51 -0.91 -15.11 -13.05
C ARG A 51 0.50 -15.12 -12.47
N VAL A 52 1.38 -14.24 -12.94
CA VAL A 52 2.77 -14.12 -12.45
C VAL A 52 2.77 -13.57 -11.02
N ARG A 53 1.92 -12.58 -10.74
CA ARG A 53 1.73 -12.07 -9.37
C ARG A 53 1.25 -13.17 -8.42
N TYR A 54 0.28 -13.98 -8.85
CA TYR A 54 -0.23 -15.10 -8.07
C TYR A 54 0.86 -16.15 -7.81
N ALA A 55 1.62 -16.53 -8.84
CA ALA A 55 2.76 -17.44 -8.70
C ALA A 55 3.86 -16.89 -7.77
N TYR A 56 4.14 -15.58 -7.83
CA TYR A 56 5.05 -14.90 -6.91
C TYR A 56 4.53 -14.94 -5.46
N ALA A 57 3.22 -14.81 -5.26
CA ALA A 57 2.57 -14.86 -3.96
C ALA A 57 2.68 -16.24 -3.31
N ARG A 58 2.36 -17.28 -4.09
CA ARG A 58 2.28 -18.69 -3.69
C ARG A 58 3.60 -19.44 -3.92
N ALA A 59 4.71 -18.73 -4.13
CA ALA A 59 5.99 -19.36 -4.41
C ALA A 59 6.36 -20.37 -3.30
N PRO A 60 6.75 -21.62 -3.64
CA PRO A 60 6.92 -22.71 -2.67
C PRO A 60 8.05 -22.46 -1.66
N ARG A 61 9.03 -21.61 -2.00
CA ARG A 61 10.07 -21.12 -1.08
C ARG A 61 10.03 -19.59 -1.04
N PRO A 62 9.04 -18.99 -0.37
CA PRO A 62 8.72 -17.57 -0.54
C PRO A 62 9.90 -16.66 -0.18
N TYR A 63 10.66 -16.96 0.87
CA TYR A 63 11.83 -16.16 1.25
C TYR A 63 12.96 -16.22 0.20
N THR A 64 13.35 -17.43 -0.22
CA THR A 64 14.44 -17.62 -1.17
C THR A 64 14.08 -17.11 -2.56
N THR A 65 12.88 -17.42 -3.06
CA THR A 65 12.40 -16.97 -4.36
C THR A 65 12.28 -15.44 -4.40
N LYS A 66 11.69 -14.81 -3.38
CA LYS A 66 11.60 -13.34 -3.31
C LYS A 66 12.98 -12.69 -3.22
N ARG A 67 13.92 -13.29 -2.45
CA ARG A 67 15.29 -12.77 -2.33
C ARG A 67 16.06 -12.82 -3.65
N VAL A 68 15.95 -13.92 -4.40
CA VAL A 68 16.57 -14.09 -5.72
C VAL A 68 15.96 -13.12 -6.72
N LEU A 69 14.63 -13.04 -6.81
CA LEU A 69 13.94 -12.11 -7.73
C LEU A 69 14.25 -10.64 -7.42
N ARG A 70 14.41 -10.30 -6.13
CA ARG A 70 14.86 -8.97 -5.72
C ARG A 70 16.31 -8.70 -6.14
N LYS A 71 17.22 -9.66 -5.95
CA LYS A 71 18.63 -9.54 -6.36
C LYS A 71 18.78 -9.41 -7.87
N LEU A 72 17.93 -10.11 -8.63
CA LEU A 72 17.91 -10.05 -10.10
C LEU A 72 17.17 -8.80 -10.63
N GLY A 73 16.63 -7.94 -9.77
CA GLY A 73 15.86 -6.75 -10.17
C GLY A 73 14.52 -7.07 -10.85
N LEU A 74 14.09 -8.34 -10.85
CA LEU A 74 12.92 -8.82 -11.59
C LEU A 74 11.60 -8.50 -10.88
N ALA A 75 11.58 -8.61 -9.56
CA ALA A 75 10.39 -8.31 -8.77
C ALA A 75 10.77 -7.88 -7.34
N ARG A 76 10.41 -6.65 -6.97
CA ARG A 76 10.44 -6.16 -5.58
C ARG A 76 9.11 -5.50 -5.24
N VAL A 77 8.62 -5.73 -4.02
CA VAL A 77 7.41 -5.05 -3.53
C VAL A 77 7.82 -3.69 -2.99
N ARG A 78 7.21 -2.64 -3.51
CA ARG A 78 7.28 -1.27 -2.99
C ARG A 78 6.04 -1.01 -2.13
N TRP A 79 6.21 -0.21 -1.09
CA TRP A 79 5.15 0.13 -0.15
C TRP A 79 5.12 1.65 0.06
N LEU A 80 3.93 2.24 0.19
CA LEU A 80 3.82 3.59 0.76
C LEU A 80 3.96 3.52 2.28
N ARG A 81 5.17 3.16 2.73
CA ARG A 81 5.57 3.12 4.13
C ARG A 81 6.94 3.79 4.29
N PRO A 82 7.00 4.99 4.89
CA PRO A 82 8.23 5.79 4.93
C PRO A 82 9.40 5.12 5.68
N SER A 83 9.12 4.19 6.59
CA SER A 83 10.13 3.47 7.37
C SER A 83 10.72 2.24 6.65
N TYR A 84 10.09 1.81 5.56
CA TYR A 84 10.52 0.61 4.80
C TYR A 84 10.88 0.91 3.35
N SER A 85 10.50 2.08 2.83
CA SER A 85 10.71 2.47 1.44
C SER A 85 11.38 3.84 1.38
N SER A 86 12.29 4.01 0.41
CA SER A 86 12.86 5.31 0.10
C SER A 86 11.81 6.24 -0.54
N LEU A 87 12.08 7.54 -0.52
CA LEU A 87 11.24 8.52 -1.20
C LEU A 87 11.05 8.18 -2.70
N ASP A 88 12.12 7.76 -3.38
CA ASP A 88 12.06 7.37 -4.79
C ASP A 88 11.14 6.16 -5.01
N ASP A 89 11.22 5.15 -4.14
CA ASP A 89 10.35 3.98 -4.23
C ASP A 89 8.89 4.34 -3.97
N MET A 90 8.62 5.25 -3.04
CA MET A 90 7.27 5.75 -2.75
C MET A 90 6.72 6.56 -3.93
N THR A 91 7.53 7.46 -4.49
CA THR A 91 7.18 8.31 -5.64
C THR A 91 6.86 7.46 -6.86
N GLU A 92 7.72 6.49 -7.18
CA GLU A 92 7.53 5.59 -8.32
C GLU A 92 6.30 4.69 -8.14
N LEU A 93 6.07 4.19 -6.91
CA LEU A 93 4.85 3.45 -6.60
C LEU A 93 3.60 4.31 -6.78
N ALA A 94 3.62 5.55 -6.32
CA ALA A 94 2.49 6.46 -6.45
C ALA A 94 2.20 6.79 -7.92
N ARG A 95 3.23 7.05 -8.76
CA ARG A 95 3.05 7.18 -10.22
C ARG A 95 2.47 5.92 -10.84
N GLN A 96 2.95 4.74 -10.43
CA GLN A 96 2.46 3.46 -10.93
C GLN A 96 0.98 3.23 -10.60
N LEU A 97 0.54 3.57 -9.38
CA LEU A 97 -0.85 3.43 -8.94
C LEU A 97 -1.75 4.47 -9.64
N ALA A 98 -1.33 5.73 -9.70
CA ALA A 98 -2.07 6.78 -10.40
C ALA A 98 -2.27 6.46 -11.88
N SER A 99 -1.21 6.01 -12.58
CA SER A 99 -1.29 5.58 -13.98
C SER A 99 -2.05 4.26 -14.19
N ALA A 100 -2.40 3.55 -13.12
CA ALA A 100 -3.28 2.38 -13.17
C ALA A 100 -4.74 2.74 -12.88
N GLY A 101 -5.05 4.02 -12.64
CA GLY A 101 -6.39 4.48 -12.27
C GLY A 101 -6.79 4.12 -10.83
N GLU A 102 -5.82 3.81 -9.97
CA GLU A 102 -6.12 3.51 -8.57
C GLU A 102 -6.60 4.78 -7.86
N PRO A 103 -7.79 4.75 -7.22
CA PRO A 103 -8.42 5.97 -6.70
C PRO A 103 -7.80 6.47 -5.39
N ALA A 104 -6.91 5.69 -4.76
CA ALA A 104 -6.34 6.00 -3.46
C ALA A 104 -4.84 5.69 -3.37
N LEU A 105 -4.11 6.59 -2.71
CA LEU A 105 -2.76 6.38 -2.22
C LEU A 105 -2.81 6.27 -0.70
N ASN A 106 -2.90 5.04 -0.18
CA ASN A 106 -2.96 4.76 1.25
C ASN A 106 -1.55 4.60 1.82
N LEU A 107 -1.07 5.66 2.48
CA LEU A 107 0.23 5.72 3.17
C LEU A 107 0.07 5.25 4.62
N LEU A 108 0.92 4.30 5.03
CA LEU A 108 0.84 3.65 6.34
C LEU A 108 2.12 3.88 7.16
N PHE A 109 1.97 4.32 8.41
CA PHE A 109 3.00 4.33 9.45
C PHE A 109 2.34 4.19 10.84
N HIS A 110 3.11 3.76 11.84
CA HIS A 110 2.63 3.72 13.22
C HIS A 110 2.96 5.01 13.96
N SER A 111 2.11 5.43 14.91
CA SER A 111 2.37 6.62 15.75
C SER A 111 3.68 6.52 16.53
N SER A 112 4.11 5.30 16.86
CA SER A 112 5.40 5.03 17.49
C SER A 112 6.60 5.35 16.60
N GLU A 113 6.41 5.41 15.27
CA GLU A 113 7.42 5.90 14.33
C GLU A 113 7.54 7.43 14.40
N ALA A 114 6.54 8.15 14.89
CA ALA A 114 6.59 9.61 15.02
C ALA A 114 7.24 10.10 16.34
N ILE A 115 7.83 9.20 17.13
CA ILE A 115 8.43 9.50 18.45
C ILE A 115 9.83 8.90 18.51
N VAL A 116 10.79 9.65 19.04
CA VAL A 116 12.17 9.19 19.26
C VAL A 116 12.17 8.01 20.24
N GLY A 117 12.78 6.90 19.85
CA GLY A 117 12.83 5.67 20.65
C GLY A 117 11.50 4.90 20.72
N GLY A 118 10.42 5.40 20.11
CA GLY A 118 9.11 4.72 20.07
C GLY A 118 9.08 3.52 19.12
N SER A 119 9.96 3.49 18.12
CA SER A 119 10.09 2.40 17.16
C SER A 119 11.54 1.98 16.97
N PRO A 120 11.81 0.75 16.50
CA PRO A 120 13.16 0.34 16.17
C PRO A 120 13.77 1.11 14.98
N TYR A 121 12.97 1.92 14.27
CA TYR A 121 13.34 2.68 13.07
C TYR A 121 13.81 4.10 13.37
N ASN A 122 13.19 4.77 14.35
CA ASN A 122 13.49 6.15 14.71
C ASN A 122 13.95 6.20 16.16
N ARG A 123 15.24 5.92 16.39
CA ARG A 123 15.89 5.85 17.70
C ARG A 123 16.52 7.16 18.11
N THR A 124 16.85 8.01 17.15
CA THR A 124 17.48 9.32 17.34
C THR A 124 16.60 10.44 16.79
N GLU A 125 16.83 11.67 17.26
CA GLU A 125 16.16 12.87 16.71
C GLU A 125 16.45 13.06 15.21
N ALA A 126 17.67 12.77 14.78
CA ALA A 126 18.06 12.86 13.37
C ALA A 126 17.28 11.87 12.48
N GLU A 127 17.06 10.65 12.95
CA GLU A 127 16.25 9.66 12.23
C GLU A 127 14.78 10.08 12.16
N LEU A 128 14.23 10.63 13.24
CA LEU A 128 12.88 11.18 13.26
C LEU A 128 12.74 12.37 12.28
N ALA A 129 13.70 13.29 12.28
CA ALA A 129 13.72 14.41 11.34
C ALA A 129 13.76 13.92 9.89
N ALA A 130 14.60 12.93 9.58
CA ALA A 130 14.67 12.33 8.24
C ALA A 130 13.38 11.60 7.85
N PHE A 131 12.66 11.02 8.81
CA PHE A 131 11.34 10.41 8.59
C PHE A 131 10.28 11.48 8.26
N VAL A 132 10.24 12.58 9.02
CA VAL A 132 9.31 13.70 8.80
C VAL A 132 9.60 14.37 7.45
N GLU A 133 10.86 14.66 7.14
CA GLU A 133 11.26 15.24 5.85
C GLU A 133 10.82 14.35 4.67
N ARG A 134 10.94 13.02 4.81
CA ARG A 134 10.48 12.08 3.78
C ARG A 134 8.98 12.15 3.56
N LEU A 135 8.20 12.29 4.64
CA LEU A 135 6.75 12.47 4.55
C LEU A 135 6.41 13.78 3.84
N GLU A 136 7.03 14.89 4.24
CA GLU A 136 6.80 16.21 3.65
C GLU A 136 7.09 16.20 2.15
N ARG A 137 8.26 15.69 1.75
CA ARG A 137 8.65 15.59 0.34
C ARG A 137 7.71 14.69 -0.46
N PHE A 138 7.25 13.58 0.13
CA PHE A 138 6.28 12.71 -0.52
C PHE A 138 4.91 13.41 -0.68
N PHE A 139 4.45 14.16 0.33
CA PHE A 139 3.19 14.90 0.24
C PHE A 139 3.25 16.03 -0.77
N GLN A 140 4.35 16.79 -0.83
CA GLN A 140 4.58 17.79 -1.86
C GLN A 140 4.50 17.18 -3.26
N PHE A 141 5.15 16.03 -3.47
CA PHE A 141 5.07 15.29 -4.71
C PHE A 141 3.64 14.83 -5.02
N ALA A 142 2.96 14.16 -4.08
CA ALA A 142 1.65 13.58 -4.31
C ALA A 142 0.58 14.65 -4.59
N ILE A 143 0.60 15.77 -3.85
CA ILE A 143 -0.35 16.86 -4.03
C ILE A 143 0.00 17.69 -5.26
N GLY A 144 1.28 18.09 -5.40
CA GLY A 144 1.72 19.01 -6.44
C GLY A 144 1.80 18.37 -7.82
N GLU A 145 2.38 17.17 -7.94
CA GLU A 145 2.58 16.52 -9.23
C GLU A 145 1.46 15.55 -9.60
N LEU A 146 0.92 14.80 -8.64
CA LEU A 146 -0.16 13.83 -8.93
C LEU A 146 -1.56 14.42 -8.73
N GLY A 147 -1.69 15.64 -8.21
CA GLY A 147 -2.98 16.24 -7.93
C GLY A 147 -3.78 15.51 -6.83
N ALA A 148 -3.10 14.74 -5.97
CA ALA A 148 -3.76 13.99 -4.92
C ALA A 148 -4.41 14.93 -3.90
N THR A 149 -5.61 14.59 -3.45
CA THR A 149 -6.29 15.35 -2.38
C THR A 149 -6.20 14.57 -1.07
N PRO A 150 -5.64 15.16 0.01
CA PRO A 150 -5.65 14.53 1.33
C PRO A 150 -7.09 14.48 1.86
N VAL A 151 -7.48 13.30 2.36
CA VAL A 151 -8.82 13.04 2.89
C VAL A 151 -8.73 12.04 4.03
N THR A 152 -9.66 12.15 4.98
CA THR A 152 -9.93 11.09 5.96
C THR A 152 -10.57 9.89 5.27
N PHE A 153 -10.53 8.71 5.91
CA PHE A 153 -11.23 7.52 5.41
C PHE A 153 -12.74 7.74 5.22
N MET A 154 -13.37 8.55 6.09
CA MET A 154 -14.80 8.86 5.99
C MET A 154 -15.10 9.72 4.75
N GLU A 155 -14.28 10.73 4.49
CA GLU A 155 -14.40 11.58 3.30
C GLU A 155 -14.15 10.78 2.02
N PHE A 156 -13.12 9.93 2.01
CA PHE A 156 -12.85 9.04 0.89
C PHE A 156 -14.07 8.15 0.60
N ARG A 157 -14.64 7.50 1.63
CA ARG A 157 -15.85 6.67 1.48
C ARG A 157 -17.00 7.44 0.86
N ARG A 158 -17.28 8.67 1.31
CA ARG A 158 -18.35 9.51 0.74
C ARG A 158 -18.12 9.81 -0.74
N ARG A 159 -16.90 10.18 -1.12
CA ARG A 159 -16.54 10.46 -2.53
C ARG A 159 -16.64 9.20 -3.39
N PHE A 160 -16.13 8.07 -2.90
CA PHE A 160 -16.15 6.79 -3.61
C PHE A 160 -17.57 6.28 -3.87
N VAL A 161 -18.48 6.41 -2.90
CA VAL A 161 -19.89 6.04 -3.06
C VAL A 161 -20.59 6.95 -4.06
N THR A 162 -20.30 8.26 -4.04
CA THR A 162 -20.92 9.23 -4.95
C THR A 162 -20.45 9.01 -6.38
N GLY A 163 -19.14 8.88 -6.60
CA GLY A 163 -18.58 8.64 -7.94
C GLY A 163 -19.08 7.34 -8.59
N LYS A 164 -19.30 6.28 -7.81
CA LYS A 164 -19.91 5.04 -8.33
C LYS A 164 -21.37 5.18 -8.76
N ARG A 165 -22.10 6.19 -8.27
CA ARG A 165 -23.49 6.44 -8.67
C ARG A 165 -23.58 7.20 -10.00
N ASP A 166 -22.55 7.95 -10.35
CA ASP A 166 -22.50 8.75 -11.57
C ASP A 166 -22.02 7.93 -12.80
N GLU A 167 -21.43 6.75 -12.56
CA GLU A 167 -20.95 5.81 -13.60
C GLU A 167 -21.96 4.71 -13.99
N GLY A 168 -23.13 4.65 -13.34
CA GLY A 168 -24.17 3.62 -13.55
C GLY A 168 -25.47 4.17 -14.11
#